data_AF-A0A932X752-F1
#
_entry.id   AF-A0A932X752-F1
#
_cell.length_a   1.000
_cell.length_b   1.000
_cell.length_c   1.000
_cell.angle_alpha   90.00
_cell.angle_beta   90.00
_cell.angle_gamma   90.00
#
_symmetry.space_group_name_H-M   'P 1'
#
loop_
_entity.id
_entity.type
_entity.pdbx_description
1 polymer ?
#
loop_
_entity_poly.entity_id
_entity_poly.type
_entity_poly.pdbx_seq_one_letter_code
_entity_poly.pdbx_strand_id
1 'polypeptide(L)'
;MSQTITKSIRLSMAESAEIARLSAQTATSEAALLKQWVLRGVQSHKLDLAVQAYMNDRVDIRGGAQMAGVSYNRFMHELEDRRVLILDDDRFLDRLSALADLFEDKGLKEVAQKVAEQPDQSIDDSLAP
;
A
#
# COMPACT_ATOMS: atom_id res chain seq x y z
N MET A 1 -21.02 24.23 8.13
CA MET A 1 -19.78 24.84 8.65
C MET A 1 -18.86 23.71 9.11
N SER A 2 -17.59 23.67 8.67
CA SER A 2 -16.65 22.65 9.16
C SER A 2 -16.18 23.03 10.56
N GLN A 3 -16.42 22.18 11.55
CA GLN A 3 -15.94 22.40 12.92
C GLN A 3 -14.41 22.25 12.98
N THR A 4 -13.70 23.23 13.52
CA THR A 4 -12.24 23.17 13.71
C THR A 4 -11.91 22.61 15.09
N ILE A 5 -10.98 21.66 15.15
CA ILE A 5 -10.51 21.04 16.40
C ILE A 5 -9.00 21.29 16.54
N THR A 6 -8.57 21.82 17.69
CA THR A 6 -7.16 22.00 18.01
C THR A 6 -6.57 20.72 18.58
N LYS A 7 -5.42 20.29 18.05
CA LYS A 7 -4.62 19.18 18.57
C LYS A 7 -3.29 19.76 19.06
N SER A 8 -2.85 19.35 20.25
CA SER A 8 -1.62 19.83 20.87
C SER A 8 -0.61 18.69 21.00
N ILE A 9 0.64 18.95 20.63
CA ILE A 9 1.77 18.03 20.79
C ILE A 9 2.89 18.76 21.53
N ARG A 10 3.67 18.03 22.32
CA ARG A 10 4.87 18.59 22.98
C ARG A 10 6.07 18.29 22.09
N LEU A 11 6.90 19.30 21.88
CA LEU A 11 8.13 19.20 21.12
C LEU A 11 9.31 19.46 22.06
N SER A 12 10.42 18.79 21.81
CA SER A 12 11.71 19.13 22.37
C SER A 12 12.20 20.47 21.82
N MET A 13 13.19 21.07 22.49
CA MET A 13 13.82 22.31 22.01
C MET A 13 14.44 22.13 20.62
N ALA A 14 15.04 20.96 20.35
CA ALA A 14 15.66 20.67 19.06
C ALA A 14 14.63 20.58 17.94
N GLU A 15 13.52 19.87 18.16
CA GLU A 15 12.42 19.77 17.17
C GLU A 15 11.78 21.14 16.90
N SER A 16 11.55 21.93 17.95
CA SER A 16 11.00 23.29 17.80
C SER A 16 11.95 24.20 17.01
N ALA A 17 13.26 24.13 17.26
CA ALA A 17 14.26 24.93 16.56
C ALA A 17 14.31 24.59 15.06
N GLU A 18 14.18 23.31 14.71
CA GLU A 18 14.19 22.87 13.31
C GLU A 18 12.95 23.36 12.55
N ILE A 19 11.77 23.32 13.17
CA ILE A 19 10.54 23.86 12.57
C ILE A 19 10.66 25.37 12.35
N ALA A 20 11.18 26.11 13.33
CA ALA A 20 11.41 27.54 13.22
C ALA A 20 12.39 27.86 12.06
N ARG A 21 13.45 27.07 11.92
CA ARG A 21 14.42 27.19 10.82
C ARG A 21 13.76 27.00 9.44
N LEU A 22 12.93 25.97 9.29
CA LEU A 22 12.22 25.68 8.03
C LEU A 22 11.14 26.72 7.72
N SER A 23 10.44 27.20 8.74
CA SER A 23 9.48 28.31 8.65
C SER A 23 10.14 29.57 8.08
N ALA A 24 11.30 29.94 8.61
CA ALA A 24 12.07 31.09 8.13
C ALA A 24 12.55 30.94 6.68
N GLN A 25 12.97 29.73 6.27
CA GLN A 25 13.46 29.48 4.90
C GLN A 25 12.34 29.46 3.85
N THR A 26 11.15 29.02 4.23
CA THR A 26 10.02 28.80 3.30
C THR A 26 9.00 29.95 3.33
N ALA A 27 9.23 30.99 4.14
CA ALA A 27 8.29 32.07 4.40
C ALA A 27 6.86 31.58 4.76
N THR A 28 6.78 30.41 5.39
CA THR A 28 5.53 29.73 5.76
C THR A 28 5.47 29.61 7.28
N SER A 29 4.33 29.90 7.90
CA SER A 29 4.22 29.83 9.36
C SER A 29 4.43 28.40 9.88
N GLU A 30 4.99 28.27 11.08
CA GLU A 30 5.22 26.97 11.73
C GLU A 30 3.93 26.14 11.82
N ALA A 31 2.81 26.77 12.17
CA ALA A 31 1.52 26.10 12.24
C ALA A 31 1.05 25.56 10.88
N ALA A 32 1.30 26.29 9.79
CA ALA A 32 0.96 25.84 8.44
C ALA A 32 1.85 24.67 8.00
N LEU A 33 3.16 24.72 8.29
CA LEU A 33 4.10 23.62 8.04
C LEU A 33 3.70 22.36 8.82
N LEU A 34 3.45 22.49 10.12
CA LEU A 34 3.02 21.37 10.96
C LEU A 34 1.72 20.75 10.45
N LYS A 35 0.72 21.58 10.10
CA LYS A 35 -0.54 21.08 9.52
C LYS A 35 -0.28 20.34 8.20
N GLN A 36 0.53 20.89 7.32
CA GLN A 36 0.86 20.25 6.04
C GLN A 36 1.55 18.90 6.24
N TRP A 37 2.53 18.83 7.13
CA TRP A 37 3.26 17.58 7.39
C TRP A 37 2.41 16.55 8.11
N VAL A 38 1.56 16.95 9.05
CA VAL A 38 0.60 16.03 9.69
C VAL A 38 -0.35 15.46 8.63
N LEU A 39 -0.91 16.29 7.75
CA LEU A 39 -1.81 15.81 6.70
C LEU A 39 -1.09 14.88 5.71
N ARG A 40 0.14 15.23 5.31
CA ARG A 40 0.95 14.38 4.45
C ARG A 40 1.29 13.05 5.14
N GLY A 41 1.69 13.08 6.40
CA GLY A 41 2.01 11.89 7.19
C GLY A 41 0.82 10.97 7.36
N VAL A 42 -0.37 11.51 7.65
CA VAL A 42 -1.62 10.73 7.70
C VAL A 42 -1.91 10.09 6.35
N GLN A 43 -1.78 10.83 5.25
CA GLN A 43 -2.04 10.29 3.91
C GLN A 43 -1.06 9.18 3.53
N SER A 44 0.23 9.35 3.82
CA SER A 44 1.25 8.33 3.60
C SER A 44 0.98 7.08 4.44
N HIS A 45 0.68 7.25 5.73
CA HIS A 45 0.40 6.12 6.61
C HIS A 45 -0.86 5.34 6.20
N LYS A 46 -1.92 6.04 5.78
CA LYS A 46 -3.12 5.40 5.22
C LYS A 46 -2.80 4.55 3.99
N LEU A 47 -1.91 5.03 3.14
CA LEU A 47 -1.49 4.33 1.94
C LEU A 47 -0.69 3.09 2.29
N ASP A 48 0.25 3.19 3.23
CA ASP A 48 1.03 2.03 3.72
C ASP A 48 0.12 0.95 4.29
N LEU A 49 -0.86 1.32 5.12
CA LEU A 49 -1.83 0.38 5.68
C LEU A 49 -2.69 -0.27 4.60
N ALA A 50 -3.10 0.48 3.57
CA ALA A 50 -3.89 -0.05 2.47
C ALA A 50 -3.11 -1.03 1.60
N VAL A 51 -1.83 -0.72 1.30
CA VAL A 51 -0.92 -1.63 0.59
C VAL A 51 -0.72 -2.90 1.41
N GLN A 52 -0.47 -2.79 2.71
CA GLN A 52 -0.37 -3.96 3.60
C GLN A 52 -1.67 -4.78 3.61
N ALA A 53 -2.83 -4.14 3.65
CA ALA A 53 -4.10 -4.85 3.61
C ALA A 53 -4.30 -5.61 2.29
N TYR A 54 -3.92 -5.01 1.16
CA TYR A 54 -3.93 -5.65 -0.15
C TYR A 54 -2.98 -6.85 -0.20
N MET A 55 -1.73 -6.68 0.24
CA MET A 55 -0.73 -7.76 0.26
C MET A 55 -1.08 -8.94 1.17
N ASN A 56 -1.98 -8.74 2.12
CA ASN A 56 -2.48 -9.79 3.02
C ASN A 56 -3.88 -10.28 2.59
N ASP A 57 -4.30 -10.01 1.35
CA ASP A 57 -5.58 -10.41 0.76
C ASP A 57 -6.82 -9.99 1.57
N ARG A 58 -6.69 -8.95 2.40
CA ARG A 58 -7.80 -8.42 3.22
C ARG A 58 -8.71 -7.50 2.44
N VAL A 59 -8.20 -6.90 1.36
CA VAL A 59 -8.92 -6.00 0.47
C VAL A 59 -8.48 -6.21 -0.97
N ASP A 60 -9.39 -6.04 -1.91
CA ASP A 60 -9.06 -5.90 -3.33
C ASP A 60 -8.48 -4.50 -3.61
N ILE A 61 -8.04 -4.28 -4.86
CA ILE A 61 -7.42 -3.01 -5.28
C ILE A 61 -8.39 -1.82 -5.06
N ARG A 62 -9.68 -2.02 -5.32
CA ARG A 62 -10.71 -1.00 -5.12
C ARG A 62 -10.89 -0.67 -3.64
N GLY A 63 -10.93 -1.69 -2.78
CA GLY A 63 -10.98 -1.55 -1.32
C GLY A 63 -9.74 -0.87 -0.76
N GLY A 64 -8.55 -1.23 -1.25
CA GLY A 64 -7.29 -0.58 -0.91
C GLY A 64 -7.27 0.91 -1.27
N ALA A 65 -7.72 1.27 -2.47
CA ALA A 65 -7.84 2.67 -2.90
C ALA A 65 -8.80 3.47 -1.99
N GLN A 66 -9.96 2.89 -1.65
CA GLN A 66 -10.92 3.51 -0.73
C GLN A 66 -10.33 3.68 0.67
N MET A 67 -9.63 2.67 1.19
CA MET A 67 -8.98 2.70 2.50
C MET A 67 -7.88 3.79 2.56
N ALA A 68 -7.05 3.88 1.53
CA ALA A 68 -6.06 4.95 1.40
C ALA A 68 -6.69 6.34 1.18
N GLY A 69 -7.93 6.40 0.67
CA GLY A 69 -8.60 7.64 0.29
C GLY A 69 -7.99 8.26 -0.97
N VAL A 70 -7.54 7.43 -1.91
CA VAL A 70 -6.98 7.84 -3.20
C VAL A 70 -7.83 7.25 -4.34
N SER A 71 -7.59 7.71 -5.57
CA SER A 71 -8.22 7.11 -6.74
C SER A 71 -7.65 5.70 -6.99
N TYR A 72 -8.44 4.87 -7.67
CA TYR A 72 -8.01 3.53 -8.09
C TYR A 72 -6.67 3.55 -8.83
N ASN A 73 -6.53 4.38 -9.88
CA ASN A 73 -5.29 4.48 -10.66
C ASN A 73 -4.09 4.92 -9.82
N ARG A 74 -4.30 5.80 -8.84
CA ARG A 74 -3.21 6.23 -7.95
C ARG A 74 -2.77 5.10 -7.03
N PHE A 75 -3.71 4.29 -6.55
CA PHE A 75 -3.39 3.12 -5.75
C PHE A 75 -2.67 2.05 -6.58
N MET A 76 -3.13 1.80 -7.81
CA MET A 76 -2.44 0.91 -8.78
C MET A 76 -0.99 1.32 -8.99
N HIS A 77 -0.73 2.59 -9.31
CA HIS A 77 0.64 3.07 -9.48
C HIS A 77 1.48 2.92 -8.21
N GLU A 78 0.89 3.10 -7.03
CA GLU A 78 1.62 2.88 -5.78
C GLU A 78 2.01 1.40 -5.59
N LEU A 79 1.13 0.46 -5.96
CA LEU A 79 1.43 -0.96 -5.93
C LEU A 79 2.55 -1.30 -6.93
N GLU A 80 2.49 -0.76 -8.15
CA GLU A 80 3.52 -0.92 -9.18
C GLU A 80 4.88 -0.36 -8.74
N ASP A 81 4.91 0.87 -8.19
CA ASP A 81 6.12 1.54 -7.71
C ASP A 81 6.78 0.74 -6.57
N ARG A 82 5.96 0.11 -5.73
CA ARG A 82 6.41 -0.77 -4.65
C ARG A 82 6.71 -2.20 -5.10
N ARG A 83 6.57 -2.49 -6.40
CA ARG A 83 6.75 -3.82 -7.01
C ARG A 83 5.87 -4.88 -6.35
N VAL A 84 4.69 -4.49 -5.90
CA VAL A 84 3.68 -5.43 -5.42
C VAL A 84 3.06 -6.09 -6.65
N LEU A 85 3.04 -7.42 -6.65
CA LEU A 85 2.45 -8.18 -7.75
C LEU A 85 0.95 -7.92 -7.79
N ILE A 86 0.47 -7.45 -8.93
CA ILE A 86 -0.95 -7.30 -9.21
C ILE A 86 -1.35 -8.49 -10.07
N LEU A 87 -2.04 -9.46 -9.47
CA LEU A 87 -2.62 -10.58 -10.18
C LEU A 87 -3.89 -10.10 -10.87
N ASP A 88 -3.73 -9.52 -12.05
CA ASP A 88 -4.82 -8.86 -12.80
C ASP A 88 -5.54 -9.81 -13.78
N ASP A 89 -5.25 -11.11 -13.74
CA ASP A 89 -5.86 -12.05 -14.68
C ASP A 89 -6.15 -13.40 -14.03
N ASP A 90 -7.42 -13.65 -13.76
CA ASP A 90 -7.95 -14.99 -13.50
C ASP A 90 -7.56 -15.97 -14.62
N ARG A 91 -7.23 -15.47 -15.82
CA ARG A 91 -6.75 -16.25 -16.97
C ARG A 91 -5.23 -16.29 -17.10
N PHE A 92 -4.47 -15.73 -16.15
CA PHE A 92 -3.00 -15.83 -16.16
C PHE A 92 -2.57 -17.29 -16.15
N LEU A 93 -3.18 -18.09 -15.26
CA LEU A 93 -2.92 -19.52 -15.15
C LEU A 93 -3.37 -20.26 -16.41
N ASP A 94 -4.50 -19.88 -17.01
CA ASP A 94 -4.97 -20.44 -18.28
C ASP A 94 -3.97 -20.18 -19.42
N ARG A 95 -3.43 -18.96 -19.52
CA ARG A 95 -2.42 -18.60 -20.52
C ARG A 95 -1.09 -19.28 -20.27
N LEU A 96 -0.67 -19.40 -19.01
CA LEU A 96 0.55 -20.11 -18.64
C LEU A 96 0.45 -21.60 -18.98
N SER A 97 -0.71 -22.21 -18.74
CA SER A 97 -1.03 -23.59 -19.12
C SER A 97 -1.01 -23.78 -20.63
N ALA A 98 -1.64 -22.87 -21.39
CA ALA A 98 -1.60 -22.88 -22.86
C ALA A 98 -0.17 -22.73 -23.42
N LEU A 99 0.69 -21.96 -22.75
CA LEU A 99 2.09 -21.80 -23.12
C LEU A 99 2.90 -23.08 -22.86
N ALA A 100 2.67 -23.73 -21.71
CA ALA A 100 3.29 -25.01 -21.37
C ALA A 100 2.95 -26.11 -22.39
N ASP A 101 1.69 -26.15 -22.83
CA ASP A 101 1.24 -27.07 -23.88
C ASP A 101 1.88 -26.77 -25.23
N LEU A 102 2.06 -25.49 -25.59
CA LEU A 102 2.69 -25.09 -26.85
C LEU A 102 4.17 -25.50 -26.94
N PHE A 103 4.90 -25.43 -25.83
CA PHE A 103 6.32 -25.76 -25.78
C PHE A 103 6.62 -27.20 -25.35
N GLU A 104 5.57 -28.01 -25.11
CA GLU A 104 5.69 -29.36 -24.54
C GLU A 104 6.54 -29.41 -23.24
N ASP A 105 6.58 -28.29 -22.51
CA ASP A 105 7.42 -28.14 -21.32
C ASP A 105 6.69 -28.70 -20.09
N LYS A 106 7.10 -29.91 -19.71
CA LYS A 106 6.55 -30.64 -18.56
C LYS A 106 6.79 -29.91 -17.24
N GLY A 107 7.91 -29.19 -17.10
CA GLY A 107 8.23 -28.45 -15.89
C GLY A 107 7.29 -27.25 -15.71
N LEU A 108 7.03 -26.53 -16.80
CA LEU A 108 6.08 -25.41 -16.79
C LEU A 108 4.65 -25.90 -16.50
N LYS A 109 4.27 -27.04 -17.06
CA LYS A 109 2.95 -27.65 -16.85
C LYS A 109 2.72 -28.09 -15.40
N GLU A 110 3.72 -28.71 -14.78
CA GLU A 110 3.67 -29.08 -13.36
C GLU A 110 3.56 -27.88 -12.43
N VAL A 111 4.28 -26.78 -12.74
CA VAL A 111 4.21 -25.55 -11.94
C VAL A 111 2.85 -24.88 -12.09
N ALA A 112 2.31 -24.77 -13.30
CA ALA A 112 0.99 -24.19 -13.54
C ALA A 112 -0.12 -24.96 -12.81
N GLN A 113 -0.04 -26.30 -12.83
CA GLN A 113 -1.01 -27.16 -12.15
C GLN A 113 -0.93 -27.05 -10.61
N LYS A 114 0.27 -27.02 -10.04
CA LYS A 114 0.46 -26.83 -8.59
C LYS A 114 -0.11 -25.50 -8.09
N VAL A 115 0.07 -24.43 -8.86
CA VAL A 115 -0.45 -23.09 -8.51
C VAL A 115 -1.97 -23.04 -8.65
N ALA A 116 -2.56 -23.72 -9.64
CA ALA A 116 -4.02 -23.81 -9.81
C ALA A 116 -4.71 -24.65 -8.71
N GLU A 117 -4.03 -25.66 -8.17
CA GLU A 117 -4.54 -26.55 -7.11
C GLU A 117 -4.38 -25.97 -5.69
N GLN A 118 -3.68 -24.83 -5.53
CA GLN A 118 -3.52 -24.11 -4.26
C GLN A 118 -4.03 -22.66 -4.37
N PRO A 119 -5.35 -22.40 -4.44
CA PRO A 119 -5.85 -21.04 -4.59
C PRO A 119 -5.74 -20.21 -3.30
N ASP A 120 -5.61 -20.85 -2.12
CA ASP A 120 -5.53 -20.16 -0.84
C ASP A 120 -5.08 -21.16 0.25
N GLN A 121 -3.79 -21.17 0.60
CA GLN A 121 -3.38 -21.55 1.94
C GLN A 121 -3.15 -20.25 2.70
N SER A 122 -4.25 -19.73 3.26
CA SER A 122 -4.19 -18.88 4.44
C SER A 122 -3.13 -19.46 5.38
N ILE A 123 -2.11 -18.66 5.68
CA ILE A 123 -1.12 -19.01 6.69
C ILE A 123 -1.91 -19.14 8.00
N ASP A 124 -2.18 -20.39 8.35
CA ASP A 124 -2.91 -20.76 9.55
C ASP A 124 -2.20 -20.21 10.78
N ASP A 125 -3.02 -19.68 11.66
CA ASP A 125 -2.74 -19.03 12.92
C ASP A 125 -2.31 -20.12 13.93
N SER A 126 -1.10 -20.67 13.77
CA SER A 126 -0.59 -21.66 14.73
C SER A 126 0.93 -21.68 14.83
N LEU A 127 1.51 -20.66 15.48
CA LEU A 127 2.72 -20.80 16.31
C LEU A 127 2.96 -19.51 17.13
N ALA A 128 2.13 -19.31 18.15
CA ALA A 128 2.58 -18.64 19.36
C ALA A 128 3.19 -19.71 20.29
N PRO A 129 4.43 -19.56 20.79
CA PRO A 129 4.83 -20.23 22.02
C PRO A 129 4.14 -19.62 23.25
#